data_AF-A0A7J7K442-F1
#
_entry.id   AF-A0A7J7K442-F1
#
_cell.length_a   1.000
_cell.length_b   1.000
_cell.length_c   1.000
_cell.angle_alpha   90.00
_cell.angle_beta   90.00
_cell.angle_gamma   90.00
#
_symmetry.space_group_name_H-M   'P 1'
#
loop_
_entity.id
_entity.type
_entity.pdbx_description
1 polymer ?
#
loop_
_entity_poly.entity_id
_entity_poly.type
_entity_poly.pdbx_seq_one_letter_code
_entity_poly.pdbx_strand_id
1 'polypeptide(L)'
;MASLPFDNRVMWYPCSVSGFALGKIVDLGSSTFSVQPLSGGQPVTCPHDRVFPSEEQDKDVDDNCALMYLNEATLLHNVKQRYLKNKIYLYNL
;
A
#
# COMPACT_ATOMS: atom_id res chain seq x y z
N MET A 1 25.17 -0.53 11.29
CA MET A 1 24.10 -1.04 10.43
C MET A 1 23.42 0.17 9.81
N ALA A 2 23.52 0.36 8.50
CA ALA A 2 22.87 1.49 7.84
C ALA A 2 21.37 1.21 7.77
N SER A 3 20.56 2.02 8.45
CA SER A 3 19.10 2.02 8.28
C SER A 3 18.78 2.43 6.85
N LEU A 4 17.98 1.64 6.14
CA LEU A 4 17.53 2.00 4.79
C LEU A 4 16.70 3.31 4.86
N PRO A 5 16.64 4.13 3.80
CA PRO A 5 15.85 5.36 3.80
C PRO A 5 14.33 5.13 4.00
N PHE A 6 13.87 3.88 3.86
CA PHE A 6 12.49 3.45 4.09
C PHE A 6 12.31 2.71 5.42
N ASP A 7 13.32 2.70 6.28
CA ASP A 7 13.24 1.99 7.56
C ASP A 7 12.01 2.48 8.33
N ASN A 8 11.16 1.52 8.70
CA ASN A 8 9.87 1.72 9.34
C ASN A 8 8.67 2.22 8.49
N ARG A 9 8.82 2.48 7.18
CA ARG A 9 7.66 2.80 6.31
C ARG A 9 6.99 1.55 5.78
N VAL A 10 5.67 1.49 5.90
CA VAL A 10 4.84 0.48 5.25
C VAL A 10 4.54 0.94 3.83
N MET A 11 4.61 0.02 2.88
CA MET A 11 4.36 0.26 1.47
C MET A 11 3.36 -0.77 0.94
N TRP A 12 2.59 -0.36 -0.05
CA TRP A 12 1.77 -1.25 -0.87
C TRP A 12 2.64 -1.96 -1.91
N TYR A 13 2.44 -3.25 -2.08
CA TYR A 13 3.03 -4.06 -3.14
C TYR A 13 1.95 -4.89 -3.84
N PRO A 14 2.16 -5.30 -5.11
CA PRO A 14 1.17 -6.05 -5.87
C PRO A 14 0.96 -7.45 -5.28
N CYS A 15 -0.29 -7.86 -5.13
CA CYS A 15 -0.69 -9.16 -4.64
C CYS A 15 -1.74 -9.78 -5.58
N SER A 16 -1.53 -11.02 -6.00
CA SER A 16 -2.45 -11.71 -6.92
C SER A 16 -3.84 -11.98 -6.34
N VAL A 17 -3.97 -12.02 -5.01
CA VAL A 17 -5.22 -12.35 -4.33
C VAL A 17 -6.02 -11.10 -3.95
N SER A 18 -5.36 -10.09 -3.37
CA SER A 18 -6.01 -8.88 -2.86
C SER A 18 -5.86 -7.66 -3.77
N GLY A 19 -5.18 -7.81 -4.92
CA GLY A 19 -4.73 -6.70 -5.77
C GLY A 19 -3.47 -6.03 -5.20
N PHE A 20 -3.56 -5.51 -3.97
CA PHE A 20 -2.46 -4.93 -3.22
C PHE A 20 -2.40 -5.44 -1.78
N ALA A 21 -1.20 -5.53 -1.22
CA ALA A 21 -0.96 -5.90 0.16
C ALA A 21 0.12 -5.01 0.78
N LEU A 22 0.22 -5.02 2.11
CA LEU A 22 1.13 -4.15 2.86
C LEU A 22 2.38 -4.89 3.29
N GLY A 23 3.53 -4.25 3.15
CA GLY A 23 4.81 -4.80 3.54
C GLY A 23 5.86 -3.74 3.83
N LYS A 24 7.02 -4.17 4.33
CA LYS A 24 8.20 -3.32 4.55
C LYS A 24 9.27 -3.68 3.54
N ILE A 25 9.92 -2.69 2.95
CA ILE A 25 11.06 -2.92 2.06
C ILE A 25 12.23 -3.39 2.91
N VAL A 26 12.75 -4.59 2.63
CA VAL A 26 13.91 -5.17 3.32
C VAL A 26 15.18 -5.10 2.49
N ASP A 27 15.05 -5.00 1.17
CA ASP A 27 16.19 -4.86 0.27
C ASP A 27 15.85 -3.96 -0.92
N LEU A 28 16.83 -3.14 -1.30
CA LEU A 28 16.78 -2.16 -2.39
C LEU A 28 17.70 -2.66 -3.51
N GLY A 29 17.14 -3.48 -4.39
CA GLY A 29 17.81 -3.89 -5.62
C GLY A 29 17.91 -2.72 -6.61
N SER A 30 18.72 -2.90 -7.66
CA SER A 30 18.92 -1.89 -8.69
C SER A 30 17.66 -1.60 -9.53
N SER A 31 16.78 -2.58 -9.70
CA SER A 31 15.52 -2.47 -10.48
C SER A 31 14.29 -3.00 -9.75
N THR A 32 14.47 -3.67 -8.62
CA THR A 32 13.40 -4.34 -7.86
C THR A 32 13.56 -4.09 -6.37
N PHE A 33 12.45 -4.14 -5.65
CA PHE A 33 12.43 -4.14 -4.19
C PHE A 33 12.08 -5.52 -3.67
N SER A 34 12.74 -5.94 -2.59
CA SER A 34 12.28 -7.08 -1.80
C SER A 34 11.43 -6.55 -0.66
N VAL A 35 10.18 -6.97 -0.63
CA VAL A 35 9.18 -6.53 0.35
C VAL A 35 8.83 -7.70 1.26
N GLN A 36 8.99 -7.50 2.56
CA GLN A 36 8.53 -8.42 3.58
C GLN A 36 7.04 -8.16 3.88
N PRO A 37 6.13 -9.12 3.63
CA PRO A 37 4.71 -8.96 3.94
C PRO A 37 4.46 -8.70 5.43
N LEU A 38 3.56 -7.77 5.75
CA LEU A 38 3.10 -7.54 7.13
C LEU A 38 2.26 -8.71 7.67
N SER A 39 1.58 -9.45 6.78
CA SER A 39 0.80 -10.64 7.12
C SER A 39 1.68 -11.83 7.55
N GLY A 40 3.01 -11.69 7.49
CA GLY A 40 3.95 -12.80 7.60
C GLY A 40 4.09 -13.55 6.28
N GLY A 41 5.21 -14.25 6.12
CA GLY A 41 5.55 -14.99 4.91
C GLY A 41 7.00 -14.75 4.45
N GLN A 42 7.33 -15.27 3.27
CA GLN A 42 8.63 -15.03 2.64
C GLN A 42 8.66 -13.65 1.96
N PRO A 43 9.84 -12.99 1.89
CA PRO A 43 10.00 -11.77 1.11
C PRO A 43 9.59 -11.97 -0.34
N VAL A 44 8.88 -10.98 -0.89
CA VAL A 44 8.43 -10.97 -2.28
C VAL A 44 9.20 -9.91 -3.04
N THR A 45 9.80 -10.28 -4.16
CA THR A 45 10.46 -9.35 -5.07
C THR A 45 9.43 -8.73 -6.01
N CYS A 46 9.42 -7.40 -6.10
CA CYS A 46 8.51 -6.67 -6.97
C CYS A 46 9.21 -5.47 -7.64
N PRO A 47 8.76 -5.07 -8.84
CA PRO A 47 9.25 -3.88 -9.53
C PRO A 47 9.02 -2.60 -8.73
N HIS A 48 9.98 -1.67 -8.80
CA HIS A 48 9.93 -0.40 -8.07
C HIS A 48 8.71 0.50 -8.41
N ASP A 49 8.23 0.46 -9.64
CA ASP A 49 7.11 1.24 -10.18
C ASP A 49 5.75 0.71 -9.71
N ARG A 50 5.73 -0.49 -9.13
CA ARG A 50 4.53 -1.15 -8.59
C ARG A 50 4.47 -1.12 -7.06
N VAL A 51 5.44 -0.49 -6.40
CA VAL A 51 5.44 -0.32 -4.95
C VAL A 51 5.07 1.12 -4.62
N PHE A 52 4.01 1.28 -3.82
CA PHE A 52 3.44 2.59 -3.52
C PHE A 52 3.51 2.90 -2.02
N PRO A 53 3.64 4.19 -1.62
CA PRO A 53 3.51 4.57 -0.23
C PRO A 53 2.11 4.27 0.31
N SER A 54 2.02 3.74 1.52
CA SER A 54 0.75 3.51 2.21
C SER A 54 0.41 4.65 3.17
N GLU A 55 -0.89 4.87 3.37
CA GLU A 55 -1.41 5.71 4.47
C GLU A 55 -1.72 4.88 5.72
N GLU A 56 -2.25 5.56 6.74
CA GLU A 56 -2.83 4.94 7.92
C GLU A 56 -3.94 3.95 7.53
N GLN A 57 -3.85 2.73 8.06
CA GLN A 57 -4.70 1.61 7.61
C GLN A 57 -6.15 1.73 8.07
N ASP A 58 -6.41 2.45 9.15
CA ASP A 58 -7.74 2.58 9.78
C ASP A 58 -8.50 3.85 9.35
N LYS A 59 -7.98 4.57 8.35
CA LYS A 59 -8.58 5.79 7.81
C LYS A 59 -9.47 5.46 6.60
N ASP A 60 -10.70 5.97 6.59
CA ASP A 60 -11.54 6.10 5.39
C ASP A 60 -11.86 7.57 5.11
N VAL A 61 -11.95 7.94 3.84
CA VAL A 61 -12.30 9.29 3.40
C VAL A 61 -13.54 9.26 2.49
N ASP A 62 -14.41 10.26 2.61
CA ASP A 62 -15.57 10.43 1.72
C ASP A 62 -15.20 11.02 0.36
N ASP A 63 -14.04 11.67 0.28
CA ASP A 63 -13.45 12.24 -0.94
C ASP A 63 -12.02 11.69 -1.11
N ASN A 64 -11.75 11.02 -2.24
CA ASN A 64 -10.43 10.45 -2.49
C ASN A 64 -9.34 11.51 -2.66
N CYS A 65 -9.69 12.75 -3.03
CA CYS A 65 -8.72 13.84 -3.12
C CYS A 65 -8.14 14.24 -1.75
N ALA A 66 -8.77 13.81 -0.65
CA ALA A 66 -8.26 14.00 0.70
C ALA A 66 -7.19 12.97 1.13
N LEU A 67 -6.88 12.00 0.27
CA LEU A 67 -5.76 11.07 0.49
C LEU A 67 -4.43 11.82 0.34
N MET A 68 -3.55 11.68 1.33
CA MET A 68 -2.16 12.14 1.29
C MET A 68 -1.37 11.44 0.18
N TYR A 69 -1.64 10.16 -0.07
CA TYR A 69 -1.06 9.41 -1.18
C TYR A 69 -2.17 8.90 -2.10
N LEU A 70 -2.50 9.70 -3.11
CA LEU A 70 -3.43 9.30 -4.16
C LEU A 70 -2.74 8.34 -5.14
N ASN A 71 -2.73 7.06 -4.79
CA ASN A 71 -2.25 5.96 -5.65
C ASN A 71 -3.33 4.86 -5.76
N GLU A 72 -3.18 4.00 -6.77
CA GLU A 72 -4.13 2.93 -7.08
C GLU A 72 -4.40 2.00 -5.87
N ALA A 73 -3.36 1.69 -5.10
CA ALA A 73 -3.47 0.79 -3.95
C ALA A 73 -4.25 1.43 -2.78
N THR A 74 -3.97 2.69 -2.47
CA THR A 74 -4.63 3.44 -1.39
C THR A 74 -6.09 3.74 -1.75
N LEU A 75 -6.36 4.04 -3.02
CA LEU A 75 -7.71 4.19 -3.56
C LEU A 75 -8.52 2.88 -3.39
N LEU A 76 -7.96 1.75 -3.82
CA LEU A 76 -8.61 0.45 -3.69
C LEU A 76 -8.90 0.11 -2.21
N HIS A 77 -7.97 0.42 -1.31
CA HIS A 77 -8.15 0.23 0.12
C HIS A 77 -9.31 1.10 0.66
N ASN A 78 -9.37 2.38 0.32
CA ASN A 78 -10.45 3.27 0.74
C ASN A 78 -11.82 2.76 0.27
N VAL A 79 -11.92 2.40 -1.02
CA VAL A 79 -13.16 1.85 -1.60
C VAL A 79 -13.59 0.58 -0.86
N LYS A 80 -12.65 -0.34 -0.60
CA LYS A 80 -12.92 -1.58 0.12
C LYS A 80 -13.41 -1.32 1.55
N GLN A 81 -12.73 -0.46 2.31
CA GLN A 81 -13.12 -0.11 3.68
C GLN A 81 -14.53 0.48 3.74
N ARG A 82 -14.84 1.41 2.83
CA ARG A 82 -16.15 2.02 2.75
C ARG A 82 -17.24 1.04 2.36
N TYR A 83 -16.97 0.16 1.39
CA TYR A 83 -17.89 -0.90 1.00
C TYR A 83 -18.24 -1.80 2.20
N LEU A 84 -17.25 -2.22 2.98
CA LEU A 84 -17.46 -3.00 4.20
C LEU A 84 -18.28 -2.25 5.27
N LYS A 85 -18.23 -0.92 5.27
CA LYS A 85 -19.03 -0.03 6.13
C LYS A 85 -20.38 0.36 5.51
N ASN A 86 -20.81 -0.29 4.41
CA ASN A 86 -22.02 0.05 3.64
C ASN A 86 -22.08 1.49 3.10
N LYS A 87 -20.93 2.16 2.97
CA LYS A 87 -20.80 3.50 2.38
C LYS A 87 -20.43 3.40 0.89
N ILE A 88 -21.43 3.13 0.05
CA ILE A 88 -21.19 2.87 -1.39
C ILE A 88 -20.98 4.13 -2.24
N TYR A 89 -21.31 5.30 -1.70
CA TYR A 89 -21.07 6.59 -2.37
C TYR A 89 -19.74 7.18 -1.91
N LEU A 90 -18.99 7.71 -2.87
CA LEU A 90 -17.67 8.29 -2.71
C LEU A 90 -17.51 9.40 -3.75
N TYR A 91 -16.88 10.50 -3.36
CA TYR A 91 -16.58 11.61 -4.25
C TYR A 91 -15.17 11.46 -4.84
N ASN A 92 -15.07 11.78 -6.11
CA ASN A 92 -13.82 12.03 -6.82
C ASN A 92 -14.01 13.41 -7.45
N LEU A 93 -13.29 14.41 -6.96
CA LEU A 93 -13.39 15.77 -7.48
C LEU A 93 -12.68 15.91 -8.84
#